data_AF-A0A7C6Y3K9-F1
#
_entry.id   AF-A0A7C6Y3K9-F1
#
_cell.length_a   1.000
_cell.length_b   1.000
_cell.length_c   1.000
_cell.angle_alpha   90.00
_cell.angle_beta   90.00
_cell.angle_gamma   90.00
#
_symmetry.space_group_name_H-M   'P 1'
#
loop_
_entity.id
_entity.type
_entity.pdbx_description
1 polymer ?
#
loop_
_entity_poly.entity_id
_entity_poly.type
_entity_poly.pdbx_seq_one_letter_code
_entity_poly.pdbx_strand_id
1 'polypeptide(L)'
;MEDKKLQVNEEQIEVTEQDLLQEQIYEKSLRMQELEALIEQNEYYNEDMLEEKAIDELLISLKKEYKTVKSEIKILKKKTQTSFFDKVPIWLYLYGLVFTIMGFAPVMKKFTEFLAPTAIKVLGEFLYTWFGTFLYLYLPTIILLLITVIIFVIFYKKEVIRKAMYIVLGIHSINAIITIISLIDVFKRLRG
;
A
#
# COMPACT_ATOMS: atom_id res chain seq x y z
N MET A 1 55.33 15.98 -12.07
CA MET A 1 54.40 16.78 -11.26
C MET A 1 53.05 16.72 -11.94
N GLU A 2 52.20 15.79 -11.52
CA GLU A 2 50.79 15.77 -11.90
C GLU A 2 49.99 15.89 -10.60
N ASP A 3 49.36 17.05 -10.44
CA ASP A 3 48.44 17.34 -9.35
C ASP A 3 47.20 16.46 -9.49
N LYS A 4 47.12 15.41 -8.66
CA LYS A 4 45.87 14.71 -8.37
C LYS A 4 44.96 15.65 -7.58
N LYS A 5 44.12 16.41 -8.28
CA LYS A 5 42.94 17.04 -7.68
C LYS A 5 42.00 15.95 -7.19
N LEU A 6 41.97 15.76 -5.86
CA LEU A 6 40.86 15.10 -5.18
C LEU A 6 39.57 15.87 -5.52
N GLN A 7 38.74 15.27 -6.36
CA GLN A 7 37.34 15.66 -6.46
C GLN A 7 36.63 15.03 -5.26
N VAL A 8 36.41 15.84 -4.22
CA VAL A 8 35.44 15.53 -3.16
C VAL A 8 34.07 15.66 -3.82
N ASN A 9 33.42 14.53 -4.07
CA ASN A 9 32.06 14.46 -4.54
C ASN A 9 31.15 14.83 -3.36
N GLU A 10 30.75 16.09 -3.27
CA GLU A 10 29.69 16.52 -2.35
C GLU A 10 28.38 15.93 -2.84
N GLU A 11 28.06 14.72 -2.37
CA GLU A 11 26.69 14.21 -2.41
C GLU A 11 25.81 15.19 -1.64
N GLN A 12 25.06 16.02 -2.38
CA GLN A 12 23.92 16.74 -1.84
C GLN A 12 22.90 15.69 -1.39
N ILE A 13 22.94 15.35 -0.10
CA ILE A 13 21.91 14.54 0.55
C ILE A 13 20.63 15.37 0.51
N GLU A 14 19.73 15.04 -0.41
CA GLU A 14 18.40 15.60 -0.49
C GLU A 14 17.61 15.11 0.73
N VAL A 15 17.67 15.88 1.82
CA VAL A 15 16.96 15.56 3.06
C VAL A 15 15.47 15.65 2.77
N THR A 16 14.75 14.52 2.86
CA THR A 16 13.30 14.54 2.67
C THR A 16 12.60 15.10 3.90
N GLU A 17 11.42 15.69 3.73
CA GLU A 17 10.58 16.17 4.86
C GLU A 17 10.32 15.06 5.90
N GLN A 18 10.30 13.80 5.43
CA GLN A 18 10.14 12.63 6.27
C GLN A 18 11.37 12.36 7.16
N ASP A 19 12.57 12.63 6.66
CA ASP A 19 13.82 12.52 7.41
C ASP A 19 13.90 13.59 8.49
N LEU A 20 13.53 14.84 8.17
CA LEU A 20 13.44 15.93 9.15
C LEU A 20 12.44 15.61 10.27
N LEU A 21 11.29 15.02 9.93
CA LEU A 21 10.30 14.58 10.91
C LEU A 21 10.81 13.44 11.80
N GLN A 22 11.60 12.51 11.24
CA GLN A 22 12.22 11.44 12.03
C GLN A 22 13.30 11.98 12.98
N GLU A 23 14.11 12.92 12.52
CA GLU A 23 15.12 13.60 13.32
C GLU A 23 14.47 14.36 14.49
N GLN A 24 13.38 15.11 14.24
CA GLN A 24 12.61 15.78 15.30
C GLN A 24 12.01 14.80 16.32
N ILE A 25 11.54 13.63 15.88
CA ILE A 25 11.05 12.59 16.78
C ILE A 25 12.20 12.05 17.63
N TYR A 26 13.37 11.84 17.03
CA TYR A 26 14.55 11.35 17.72
C TYR A 26 15.03 12.34 18.79
N GLU A 27 15.20 13.61 18.44
CA GLU A 27 15.62 14.68 19.35
C GLU A 27 14.68 14.80 20.57
N LYS A 28 13.36 14.81 20.32
CA LYS A 28 12.38 14.84 21.41
C LYS A 28 12.37 13.57 22.25
N SER A 29 12.65 12.42 21.66
CA SER A 29 12.75 11.16 22.40
C SER A 29 13.98 11.15 23.32
N LEU A 30 15.10 11.73 22.88
CA LEU A 30 16.28 11.93 23.72
C LEU A 30 15.95 12.86 24.89
N ARG A 31 15.32 14.01 24.61
CA ARG A 31 14.88 14.94 25.67
C ARG A 31 13.94 14.27 26.68
N MET A 32 13.07 13.38 26.22
CA MET A 32 12.18 12.63 27.11
C MET A 32 12.95 11.70 28.06
N GLN A 33 14.00 11.04 27.58
CA GLN A 33 14.88 10.20 28.41
C GLN A 33 15.69 11.03 29.41
N GLU A 34 16.19 12.19 29.00
CA GLU A 34 16.85 13.13 29.91
C GLU A 34 15.92 13.58 31.03
N LEU A 35 14.66 13.90 30.70
CA LEU A 35 13.65 14.29 31.69
C LEU A 35 13.33 13.13 32.63
N GLU A 36 13.27 11.88 32.16
CA GLU A 36 13.10 10.70 33.02
C GLU A 36 14.24 10.59 34.03
N ALA A 37 15.50 10.74 33.59
CA ALA A 37 16.65 10.71 34.49
C ALA A 37 16.66 11.87 35.49
N LEU A 38 16.28 13.08 35.07
CA LEU A 38 16.20 14.25 35.95
C LEU A 38 15.07 14.14 36.98
N ILE A 39 13.94 13.53 36.61
CA ILE A 39 12.83 13.26 37.52
C ILE A 39 13.25 12.22 38.55
N GLU A 40 13.84 11.10 38.12
CA GLU A 40 14.32 10.03 39.02
C GLU A 40 15.37 10.57 40.00
N GLN A 41 16.33 11.36 39.50
CA GLN A 41 17.34 12.00 40.32
C GLN A 41 16.73 12.97 41.35
N ASN A 42 15.75 13.79 40.96
CA ASN A 42 15.09 14.70 41.88
C ASN A 42 14.22 13.97 42.91
N GLU A 43 13.49 12.92 42.50
CA GLU A 43 12.70 12.09 43.41
C GLU A 43 13.59 11.44 44.47
N TYR A 44 14.76 10.94 44.08
CA TYR A 44 15.76 10.40 45.00
C TYR A 44 16.28 11.43 46.02
N TYR A 45 16.65 12.64 45.56
CA TYR A 45 17.15 13.69 46.48
C TYR A 45 16.06 14.28 47.38
N ASN A 46 14.80 14.26 46.93
CA ASN A 46 13.66 14.71 47.75
C ASN A 46 13.40 13.78 48.94
N GLU A 47 13.69 12.49 48.82
CA GLU A 47 13.57 11.55 49.95
C GLU A 47 14.64 11.81 51.03
N ASP A 48 15.79 12.41 50.68
CA ASP A 48 16.94 12.61 51.56
C ASP A 48 17.06 14.04 52.17
N MET A 49 16.36 15.04 51.64
CA MET A 49 16.51 16.47 52.02
C MET A 49 15.22 17.10 52.56
N LEU A 50 15.27 17.73 53.74
CA LEU A 50 14.15 18.43 54.42
C LEU A 50 13.72 19.76 53.78
N GLU A 51 14.27 20.15 52.62
CA GLU A 51 13.90 21.38 51.88
C GLU A 51 12.76 21.10 50.87
N GLU A 52 11.60 20.69 51.38
CA GLU A 52 10.45 20.18 50.58
C GLU A 52 9.97 21.14 49.46
N LYS A 53 9.95 22.47 49.68
CA LYS A 53 9.18 23.36 48.80
C LYS A 53 9.82 23.70 47.45
N ALA A 54 11.14 23.91 47.40
CA ALA A 54 11.80 24.32 46.17
C ALA A 54 12.02 23.14 45.21
N ILE A 55 12.23 21.95 45.76
CA ILE A 55 12.44 20.73 44.99
C ILE A 55 11.11 20.23 44.40
N ASP A 56 9.99 20.39 45.14
CA ASP A 56 8.66 20.08 44.63
C ASP A 56 8.26 20.92 43.41
N GLU A 57 8.57 22.22 43.40
CA GLU A 57 8.29 23.09 42.25
C GLU A 57 9.07 22.67 41.00
N LEU A 58 10.34 22.30 41.17
CA LEU A 58 11.19 21.79 40.09
C LEU A 58 10.64 20.47 39.54
N LEU A 59 10.26 19.54 40.42
CA LEU A 59 9.73 18.24 40.04
C LEU A 59 8.39 18.35 39.31
N ILE A 60 7.50 19.25 39.74
CA ILE A 60 6.26 19.58 39.04
C ILE A 60 6.57 20.13 37.63
N SER A 61 7.57 21.00 37.52
CA SER A 61 7.96 21.59 36.23
C SER A 61 8.50 20.54 35.25
N LEU A 62 9.35 19.61 35.73
CA LEU A 62 9.93 18.52 34.94
C LEU A 62 8.85 17.54 34.46
N LYS A 63 7.92 17.15 35.35
CA LYS A 63 6.76 16.29 34.98
C LYS A 63 5.85 16.96 33.94
N LYS A 64 5.68 18.28 34.02
CA LYS A 64 4.91 19.06 33.04
C LYS A 64 5.61 19.11 31.68
N GLU A 65 6.92 19.33 31.66
CA GLU A 65 7.72 19.29 30.43
C GLU A 65 7.66 17.90 29.79
N TYR A 66 7.86 16.84 30.58
CA TYR A 66 7.77 15.45 30.13
C TYR A 66 6.44 15.16 29.42
N LYS A 67 5.32 15.57 30.03
CA LYS A 67 3.99 15.39 29.45
C LYS A 67 3.84 16.14 28.12
N THR A 68 4.41 17.34 28.04
CA THR A 68 4.41 18.16 26.81
C THR A 68 5.21 17.47 25.71
N VAL A 69 6.46 17.10 25.97
CA VAL A 69 7.34 16.40 25.02
C VAL A 69 6.71 15.09 24.54
N LYS A 70 6.13 14.30 25.45
CA LYS A 70 5.42 13.07 25.10
C LYS A 70 4.23 13.30 24.16
N SER A 71 3.50 14.40 24.36
CA SER A 71 2.38 14.78 23.49
C SER A 71 2.85 15.23 22.10
N GLU A 72 3.96 15.96 22.03
CA GLU A 72 4.59 16.40 20.78
C GLU A 72 5.11 15.23 19.96
N ILE A 73 5.80 14.27 20.60
CA ILE A 73 6.22 13.02 19.95
C ILE A 73 5.01 12.29 19.37
N LYS A 74 3.89 12.23 20.11
CA LYS A 74 2.66 11.58 19.63
C LYS A 74 2.08 12.29 18.41
N ILE A 75 2.13 13.62 18.36
CA ILE A 75 1.66 14.41 17.21
C ILE A 75 2.58 14.19 16.00
N LEU A 76 3.90 14.22 16.19
CA LEU A 76 4.89 13.99 15.13
C LEU A 76 4.81 12.57 14.56
N LYS A 77 4.60 11.56 15.43
CA LYS A 77 4.36 10.16 15.02
C LYS A 77 3.08 10.01 14.20
N LYS A 78 2.04 10.80 14.48
CA LYS A 78 0.83 10.83 13.64
C LYS A 78 1.07 11.49 12.29
N LYS A 79 1.87 12.56 12.23
CA LYS A 79 2.24 13.21 10.97
C LYS A 79 3.08 12.31 10.06
N THR A 80 3.89 11.44 10.64
CA THR A 80 4.69 10.43 9.89
C THR A 80 3.90 9.18 9.49
N GLN A 81 2.69 8.98 10.02
CA GLN A 81 1.78 7.93 9.54
C GLN A 81 1.16 8.34 8.19
N THR A 82 1.90 8.13 7.12
CA THR A 82 1.35 8.15 5.75
C THR A 82 0.23 7.12 5.65
N SER A 83 -0.91 7.51 5.06
CA SER A 83 -2.05 6.63 4.83
C SER A 83 -1.62 5.39 4.04
N PHE A 84 -2.28 4.25 4.24
CA PHE A 84 -2.04 3.07 3.40
C PHE A 84 -2.12 3.42 1.91
N PHE A 85 -3.02 4.36 1.56
CA PHE A 85 -3.22 4.81 0.19
C PHE A 85 -2.04 5.61 -0.37
N ASP A 86 -1.29 6.34 0.48
CA ASP A 86 -0.14 7.13 0.04
C ASP A 86 1.06 6.24 -0.32
N LYS A 87 1.08 5.01 0.21
CA LYS A 87 2.14 4.02 -0.04
C LYS A 87 1.89 3.18 -1.28
N VAL A 88 0.67 3.20 -1.83
CA VAL A 88 0.31 2.39 -2.98
C VAL A 88 0.65 3.15 -4.27
N PRO A 89 1.39 2.56 -5.21
CA PRO A 89 1.69 3.21 -6.48
C PRO A 89 0.43 3.56 -7.28
N ILE A 90 0.42 4.75 -7.90
CA ILE A 90 -0.71 5.24 -8.72
C ILE A 90 -1.12 4.24 -9.80
N TRP A 91 -0.15 3.56 -10.43
CA TRP A 91 -0.43 2.57 -11.47
C TRP A 91 -1.28 1.40 -10.97
N LEU A 92 -1.22 1.06 -9.69
CA LEU A 92 -2.00 -0.04 -9.11
C LEU A 92 -3.49 0.33 -9.00
N TYR A 93 -3.78 1.60 -8.72
CA TYR A 93 -5.15 2.12 -8.75
C TYR A 93 -5.72 2.10 -10.16
N LEU A 94 -4.95 2.60 -11.13
CA LEU A 94 -5.35 2.59 -12.52
C LEU A 94 -5.55 1.15 -13.03
N TYR A 95 -4.64 0.26 -12.67
CA TYR A 95 -4.75 -1.17 -12.94
C TYR A 95 -6.05 -1.75 -12.38
N GLY A 96 -6.31 -1.56 -11.10
CA GLY A 96 -7.52 -2.06 -10.44
C GLY A 96 -8.80 -1.54 -11.08
N LEU A 97 -8.84 -0.25 -11.44
CA LEU A 97 -9.98 0.36 -12.13
C LEU A 97 -10.22 -0.27 -13.50
N VAL A 98 -9.19 -0.34 -14.35
CA VAL A 98 -9.31 -0.90 -15.71
C VAL A 98 -9.71 -2.37 -15.66
N PHE A 99 -9.09 -3.16 -14.78
CA PHE A 99 -9.41 -4.59 -14.64
C PHE A 99 -10.81 -4.83 -14.09
N THR A 100 -11.31 -3.95 -13.22
CA THR A 100 -12.69 -4.03 -12.73
C THR A 100 -13.68 -3.76 -13.86
N ILE A 101 -13.43 -2.74 -14.69
CA ILE A 101 -14.28 -2.42 -15.84
C ILE A 101 -14.25 -3.54 -16.88
N MET A 102 -13.05 -4.02 -17.25
CA MET A 102 -12.89 -5.08 -18.25
C MET A 102 -13.46 -6.42 -17.77
N GLY A 103 -13.37 -6.70 -16.47
CA GLY A 103 -13.96 -7.90 -15.85
C GLY A 103 -15.46 -7.80 -15.62
N PHE A 104 -16.11 -6.68 -15.91
CA PHE A 104 -17.53 -6.50 -15.70
C PHE A 104 -18.35 -7.23 -16.78
N ALA A 105 -19.32 -8.05 -16.36
CA ALA A 105 -20.04 -8.96 -17.25
C ALA A 105 -20.66 -8.30 -18.50
N PRO A 106 -21.35 -7.14 -18.41
CA PRO A 106 -21.85 -6.43 -19.60
C PRO A 106 -20.75 -5.98 -20.57
N VAL A 107 -19.59 -5.56 -20.05
CA VAL A 107 -18.44 -5.16 -20.88
C VAL A 107 -17.89 -6.38 -21.59
N MET A 108 -17.72 -7.49 -20.86
CA MET A 108 -17.18 -8.71 -21.43
C MET A 108 -18.12 -9.35 -22.47
N LYS A 109 -19.44 -9.21 -22.29
CA LYS A 109 -20.43 -9.58 -23.31
C LYS A 109 -20.27 -8.75 -24.58
N LYS A 110 -20.18 -7.42 -24.47
CA LYS A 110 -19.96 -6.56 -25.64
C LYS A 110 -18.62 -6.83 -26.31
N PHE A 111 -17.58 -7.11 -25.54
CA PHE A 111 -16.25 -7.44 -26.05
C PHE A 111 -16.26 -8.76 -26.83
N THR A 112 -16.94 -9.79 -26.30
CA THR A 112 -17.13 -11.06 -27.03
C THR A 112 -18.06 -10.91 -28.24
N GLU A 113 -19.07 -10.04 -28.22
CA GLU A 113 -19.85 -9.73 -29.44
C GLU A 113 -18.99 -9.03 -30.50
N PHE A 114 -18.15 -8.07 -30.08
CA PHE A 114 -17.24 -7.34 -30.97
C PHE A 114 -16.20 -8.25 -31.62
N LEU A 115 -15.66 -9.23 -30.89
CA LEU A 115 -14.67 -10.16 -31.42
C LEU A 115 -15.27 -11.28 -32.29
N ALA A 116 -16.59 -11.49 -32.26
CA ALA A 116 -17.23 -12.64 -32.90
C ALA A 116 -16.96 -12.73 -34.42
N PRO A 117 -17.03 -11.65 -35.21
CA PRO A 117 -16.76 -11.72 -36.65
C PRO A 117 -15.32 -12.15 -36.95
N THR A 118 -14.35 -11.67 -36.16
CA THR A 118 -12.93 -12.03 -36.31
C THR A 118 -12.70 -13.47 -35.88
N ALA A 119 -13.29 -13.87 -34.76
CA ALA A 119 -13.18 -15.23 -34.26
C ALA A 119 -13.75 -16.26 -35.25
N ILE A 120 -14.92 -15.98 -35.83
CA ILE A 120 -15.53 -16.84 -36.87
C ILE A 120 -14.60 -16.97 -38.08
N LYS A 121 -13.97 -15.87 -38.53
CA LYS A 121 -13.03 -15.90 -39.65
C LYS A 121 -11.75 -16.70 -39.38
N VAL A 122 -11.21 -16.61 -38.16
CA VAL A 122 -9.92 -17.22 -37.80
C VAL A 122 -10.06 -18.67 -37.34
N LEU A 123 -11.07 -18.94 -36.52
CA LEU A 123 -11.26 -20.24 -35.88
C LEU A 123 -12.24 -21.14 -36.66
N GLY A 124 -13.11 -20.56 -37.50
CA GLY A 124 -14.00 -21.30 -38.40
C GLY A 124 -14.81 -22.36 -37.67
N GLU A 125 -14.74 -23.61 -38.16
CA GLU A 125 -15.52 -24.73 -37.63
C GLU A 125 -15.20 -25.08 -36.16
N PHE A 126 -14.01 -24.74 -35.69
CA PHE A 126 -13.61 -25.00 -34.31
C PHE A 126 -14.56 -24.35 -33.31
N LEU A 127 -15.09 -23.16 -33.62
CA LEU A 127 -16.02 -22.44 -32.75
C LEU A 127 -17.36 -23.15 -32.56
N TYR A 128 -17.77 -24.03 -33.48
CA TYR A 128 -18.99 -24.82 -33.34
C TYR A 128 -18.78 -26.08 -32.47
N THR A 129 -17.54 -26.40 -32.09
CA THR A 129 -17.26 -27.46 -31.12
C THR A 129 -17.53 -26.99 -29.69
N TRP A 130 -17.82 -27.92 -28.76
CA TRP A 130 -18.17 -27.56 -27.38
C TRP A 130 -17.00 -26.86 -26.69
N PHE A 131 -15.81 -27.38 -26.97
CA PHE A 131 -14.56 -26.85 -26.46
C PHE A 131 -14.21 -25.48 -27.08
N GLY A 132 -14.43 -25.30 -28.39
CA GLY A 132 -14.15 -24.04 -29.06
C GLY A 132 -15.07 -22.90 -28.62
N THR A 133 -16.38 -23.14 -28.51
CA THR A 133 -17.31 -22.12 -27.96
C THR A 133 -16.98 -21.80 -26.50
N PHE A 134 -16.61 -22.81 -25.70
CA PHE A 134 -16.21 -22.62 -24.31
C PHE A 134 -14.96 -21.74 -24.20
N LEU A 135 -13.88 -22.09 -24.91
CA LEU A 135 -12.67 -21.28 -24.93
C LEU A 135 -12.98 -19.86 -25.39
N TYR A 136 -13.75 -19.70 -26.47
CA TYR A 136 -14.09 -18.37 -26.97
C TYR A 136 -14.75 -17.45 -25.93
N LEU A 137 -15.74 -17.96 -25.20
CA LEU A 137 -16.49 -17.17 -24.23
C LEU A 137 -15.71 -16.93 -22.93
N TYR A 138 -14.96 -17.92 -22.44
CA TYR A 138 -14.38 -17.87 -21.09
C TYR A 138 -12.88 -17.54 -21.08
N LEU A 139 -12.15 -17.77 -22.17
CA LEU A 139 -10.71 -17.52 -22.24
C LEU A 139 -10.33 -16.06 -21.94
N PRO A 140 -11.04 -15.02 -22.41
CA PRO A 140 -10.71 -13.64 -22.06
C PRO A 140 -10.73 -13.40 -20.55
N THR A 141 -11.75 -13.90 -19.85
CA THR A 141 -11.88 -13.80 -18.39
C THR A 141 -10.78 -14.57 -17.67
N ILE A 142 -10.44 -15.77 -18.15
CA ILE A 142 -9.35 -16.58 -17.59
C ILE A 142 -8.00 -15.88 -17.75
N ILE A 143 -7.73 -15.30 -18.92
CA ILE A 143 -6.49 -14.55 -19.20
C ILE A 143 -6.36 -13.34 -18.28
N LEU A 144 -7.44 -12.57 -18.06
CA LEU A 144 -7.42 -11.43 -17.14
C LEU A 144 -7.11 -11.86 -15.70
N LEU A 145 -7.69 -12.97 -15.24
CA LEU A 145 -7.40 -13.52 -13.92
C LEU A 145 -5.92 -13.95 -13.81
N LEU A 146 -5.40 -14.64 -14.84
CA LEU A 146 -4.00 -15.06 -14.90
C LEU A 146 -3.03 -13.86 -14.88
N ILE A 147 -3.30 -12.80 -15.63
CA ILE A 147 -2.48 -11.57 -15.60
C ILE A 147 -2.45 -10.99 -14.19
N THR A 148 -3.61 -10.95 -13.50
CA THR A 148 -3.68 -10.46 -12.11
C THR A 148 -2.86 -11.31 -11.15
N VAL A 149 -2.90 -12.64 -11.31
CA VAL A 149 -2.09 -13.58 -10.51
C VAL A 149 -0.59 -13.39 -10.78
N ILE A 150 -0.19 -13.23 -12.05
CA ILE A 150 1.21 -13.01 -12.42
C ILE A 150 1.74 -11.72 -11.78
N ILE A 151 0.99 -10.62 -11.87
CA ILE A 151 1.36 -9.34 -11.24
C ILE A 151 1.47 -9.52 -9.73
N PHE A 152 0.53 -10.24 -9.11
CA PHE A 152 0.59 -10.53 -7.68
C PHE A 152 1.87 -11.26 -7.28
N VAL A 153 2.26 -12.30 -8.03
CA VAL A 153 3.48 -13.07 -7.77
C VAL A 153 4.73 -12.20 -7.92
N ILE A 154 4.82 -11.40 -8.99
CA ILE A 154 5.95 -10.49 -9.24
C ILE A 154 6.16 -9.51 -8.08
N PHE A 155 5.07 -8.96 -7.53
CA PHE A 155 5.12 -7.95 -6.48
C PHE A 155 4.88 -8.49 -5.07
N TYR A 156 4.84 -9.82 -4.89
CA TYR A 156 4.47 -10.46 -3.62
C TYR A 156 5.34 -10.04 -2.44
N LYS A 157 6.62 -9.73 -2.68
CA LYS A 157 7.57 -9.31 -1.63
C LYS A 157 7.28 -7.91 -1.07
N LYS A 158 6.56 -7.05 -1.79
CA LYS A 158 6.25 -5.68 -1.34
C LYS A 158 4.96 -5.70 -0.53
N GLU A 159 5.06 -5.56 0.80
CA GLU A 159 3.92 -5.74 1.72
C GLU A 159 2.70 -4.88 1.35
N VAL A 160 2.92 -3.60 1.05
CA VAL A 160 1.84 -2.65 0.69
C VAL A 160 1.14 -3.09 -0.59
N ILE A 161 1.91 -3.42 -1.64
CA ILE A 161 1.35 -3.87 -2.92
C ILE A 161 0.63 -5.21 -2.75
N ARG A 162 1.19 -6.14 -1.97
CA ARG A 162 0.56 -7.43 -1.66
C ARG A 162 -0.82 -7.25 -1.04
N LYS A 163 -0.95 -6.38 -0.02
CA LYS A 163 -2.24 -6.08 0.62
C LYS A 163 -3.25 -5.49 -0.37
N ALA A 164 -2.83 -4.53 -1.19
CA ALA A 164 -3.70 -3.94 -2.20
C ALA A 164 -4.11 -4.96 -3.28
N MET A 165 -3.19 -5.81 -3.72
CA MET A 165 -3.47 -6.86 -4.71
C MET A 165 -4.41 -7.94 -4.19
N TYR A 166 -4.44 -8.25 -2.89
CA TYR A 166 -5.47 -9.14 -2.33
C TYR A 166 -6.88 -8.58 -2.54
N ILE A 167 -7.06 -7.27 -2.36
CA ILE A 167 -8.35 -6.59 -2.58
C ILE A 167 -8.71 -6.67 -4.06
N VAL A 168 -7.77 -6.33 -4.94
CA VAL A 168 -7.98 -6.38 -6.40
C VAL A 168 -8.31 -7.80 -6.86
N LEU A 169 -7.55 -8.81 -6.41
CA LEU A 169 -7.79 -10.21 -6.74
C LEU A 169 -9.16 -10.69 -6.23
N GLY A 170 -9.56 -10.27 -5.03
CA GLY A 170 -10.88 -10.57 -4.46
C GLY A 170 -12.02 -10.02 -5.33
N ILE A 171 -11.99 -8.73 -5.64
CA ILE A 171 -12.97 -8.08 -6.52
C ILE A 171 -12.98 -8.75 -7.91
N HIS A 172 -11.80 -9.00 -8.47
CA HIS A 172 -11.68 -9.59 -9.79
C HIS A 172 -12.19 -11.03 -9.84
N SER A 173 -11.96 -11.82 -8.79
CA SER A 173 -12.47 -13.20 -8.67
C SER A 173 -14.00 -13.21 -8.61
N ILE A 174 -14.60 -12.30 -7.84
CA ILE A 174 -16.06 -12.15 -7.78
C ILE A 174 -16.62 -11.77 -9.16
N ASN A 175 -16.00 -10.79 -9.83
CA ASN A 175 -16.41 -10.37 -11.17
C ASN A 175 -16.27 -11.50 -12.20
N ALA A 176 -15.20 -12.29 -12.13
CA ALA A 176 -15.00 -13.45 -12.99
C ALA A 176 -16.11 -14.49 -12.79
N ILE A 177 -16.49 -14.78 -11.54
CA ILE A 177 -17.60 -15.70 -11.24
C ILE A 177 -18.92 -15.18 -11.81
N ILE A 178 -19.25 -13.90 -11.58
CA ILE A 178 -20.47 -13.28 -12.12
C ILE A 178 -20.48 -13.34 -13.65
N THR A 179 -19.35 -13.03 -14.28
CA THR A 179 -19.19 -13.09 -15.73
C THR A 179 -19.39 -14.50 -16.25
N ILE A 180 -18.77 -15.50 -15.60
CA ILE A 180 -18.94 -16.90 -15.98
C ILE A 180 -20.42 -17.29 -15.93
N ILE A 181 -21.11 -16.98 -14.82
CA ILE A 181 -22.55 -17.26 -14.65
C ILE A 181 -23.37 -16.59 -15.76
N SER A 182 -23.11 -15.31 -16.04
CA SER A 182 -23.86 -14.56 -17.06
C SER A 182 -23.67 -15.09 -18.49
N LEU A 183 -22.50 -15.68 -18.77
CA LEU A 183 -22.18 -16.24 -20.09
C LEU A 183 -22.69 -17.67 -20.27
N ILE A 184 -23.07 -18.38 -19.19
CA ILE A 184 -23.69 -19.72 -19.30
C ILE A 184 -24.98 -19.65 -20.12
N ASP A 185 -25.80 -18.63 -19.91
CA ASP A 185 -27.06 -18.48 -20.65
C ASP A 185 -26.81 -18.20 -22.14
N VAL A 186 -25.76 -17.45 -22.46
CA VAL A 186 -25.34 -17.21 -23.84
C VAL A 186 -24.83 -18.49 -24.48
N PHE A 187 -23.98 -19.23 -23.77
CA PHE A 187 -23.45 -20.52 -24.21
C PHE A 187 -24.59 -21.52 -24.51
N LYS A 188 -25.59 -21.61 -23.62
CA LYS A 188 -26.77 -22.46 -23.84
C LYS A 188 -27.58 -22.05 -25.07
N ARG A 189 -27.80 -20.74 -25.30
CA ARG A 189 -28.54 -20.23 -26.49
C ARG A 189 -27.80 -20.42 -27.81
N LEU A 190 -26.47 -20.42 -27.80
CA LEU A 190 -25.67 -20.73 -28.99
C LEU A 190 -25.67 -22.23 -29.32
N ARG A 191 -26.22 -23.06 -28.44
CA ARG A 191 -26.19 -24.53 -28.52
C ARG A 191 -27.56 -25.18 -28.70
N GLY A 192 -28.61 -24.63 -28.09
CA GLY A 192 -30.00 -25.08 -28.27
C GLY A 192 -30.60 -24.49 -29.53
#